data_AF-F0F4L9-F1
#
_entry.id   AF-F0F4L9-F1
#
_cell.length_a   1.000
_cell.length_b   1.000
_cell.length_c   1.000
_cell.angle_alpha   90.00
_cell.angle_beta   90.00
_cell.angle_gamma   90.00
#
_symmetry.space_group_name_H-M   'P 1'
#
loop_
_entity.id
_entity.type
_entity.pdbx_description
1 polymer ?
#
loop_
_entity_poly.entity_id
_entity_poly.type
_entity_poly.pdbx_seq_one_letter_code
_entity_poly.pdbx_strand_id
1 'polypeptide(L)'
;MKRENNDNTSRNTQIEEFLSARYEFRYNTVLNRAEYRPRETGDYAAIDRYRINTLKRALDKEINVQTSPENLYSIIESDFSPRINPV
;
A
#
# COMPACT_ATOMS: atom_id res chain seq x y z
N MET A 1 22.21 16.83 -13.71
CA MET A 1 20.85 16.94 -13.10
C MET A 1 20.21 15.57 -13.18
N LYS A 2 20.05 14.89 -12.04
CA LYS A 2 19.67 13.47 -11.95
C LYS A 2 18.22 13.25 -12.40
N ARG A 3 18.01 12.34 -13.36
CA ARG A 3 16.70 11.91 -13.88
C ARG A 3 16.16 10.70 -13.11
N GLU A 4 16.24 10.71 -11.78
CA GLU A 4 15.83 9.54 -10.96
C GLU A 4 14.42 9.67 -10.36
N ASN A 5 13.74 10.81 -10.54
CA ASN A 5 12.44 11.04 -9.89
C ASN A 5 11.25 10.55 -10.74
N ASN A 6 11.30 10.62 -12.08
CA ASN A 6 10.15 10.23 -12.91
C ASN A 6 9.87 8.73 -12.89
N ASP A 7 10.91 7.89 -12.88
CA ASP A 7 10.76 6.43 -12.88
C ASP A 7 10.26 5.90 -11.52
N ASN A 8 10.64 6.55 -10.41
CA ASN A 8 10.16 6.19 -9.08
C ASN A 8 8.70 6.62 -8.88
N THR A 9 8.32 7.83 -9.31
CA THR A 9 6.92 8.26 -9.26
C THR A 9 6.06 7.34 -10.12
N SER A 10 6.48 7.01 -11.34
CA SER A 10 5.78 6.07 -12.23
C SER A 10 5.58 4.68 -11.61
N ARG A 11 6.60 4.15 -10.92
CA ARG A 11 6.50 2.85 -10.22
C ARG A 11 5.56 2.93 -9.02
N ASN A 12 5.63 4.00 -8.23
CA ASN A 12 4.75 4.16 -7.08
C ASN A 12 3.30 4.34 -7.51
N THR A 13 3.02 5.08 -8.59
CA THR A 13 1.68 5.18 -9.18
C THR A 13 1.15 3.80 -9.60
N GLN A 14 1.95 2.97 -10.28
CA GLN A 14 1.54 1.61 -10.63
C GLN A 14 1.24 0.73 -9.40
N ILE A 15 2.03 0.88 -8.33
CA ILE A 15 1.78 0.19 -7.06
C ILE A 15 0.45 0.69 -6.46
N GLU A 16 0.24 1.99 -6.39
CA GLU A 16 -0.99 2.60 -5.86
C GLU A 16 -2.24 2.17 -6.65
N GLU A 17 -2.17 2.15 -7.98
CA GLU A 17 -3.26 1.67 -8.84
C GLU A 17 -3.56 0.18 -8.60
N PHE A 18 -2.52 -0.66 -8.52
CA PHE A 18 -2.69 -2.09 -8.24
C PHE A 18 -3.33 -2.34 -6.87
N LEU A 19 -2.84 -1.65 -5.86
CA LEU A 19 -3.29 -1.76 -4.47
C LEU A 19 -4.71 -1.24 -4.34
N SER A 20 -5.01 -0.05 -4.86
CA SER A 20 -6.32 0.59 -4.77
C SER A 20 -7.37 -0.11 -5.62
N ALA A 21 -7.02 -0.88 -6.65
CA ALA A 21 -7.97 -1.68 -7.40
C ALA A 21 -8.49 -2.90 -6.63
N ARG A 22 -7.69 -3.47 -5.71
CA ARG A 22 -7.99 -4.73 -5.02
C ARG A 22 -8.32 -4.56 -3.55
N TYR A 23 -7.76 -3.54 -2.93
CA TYR A 23 -7.82 -3.31 -1.50
C TYR A 23 -8.25 -1.89 -1.18
N GLU A 24 -8.81 -1.74 0.00
CA GLU A 24 -9.07 -0.46 0.63
C GLU A 24 -8.13 -0.32 1.82
N PHE A 25 -7.38 0.78 1.86
CA PHE A 25 -6.45 1.09 2.94
C PHE A 25 -7.00 2.25 3.76
N ARG A 26 -6.67 2.25 5.05
CA ARG A 26 -6.93 3.36 5.96
C ARG A 26 -5.84 3.45 7.00
N TYR A 27 -5.63 4.65 7.52
CA TYR A 27 -4.83 4.86 8.72
C TYR A 27 -5.77 5.07 9.91
N ASN A 28 -5.78 4.12 10.83
CA ASN A 28 -6.58 4.19 12.05
C ASN A 28 -5.91 5.17 13.01
N THR A 29 -6.52 6.33 13.23
CA THR A 29 -5.95 7.38 14.09
C THR A 29 -6.05 7.09 15.59
N VAL A 30 -6.95 6.18 16.00
CA VAL A 30 -7.07 5.73 17.39
C VAL A 30 -5.97 4.74 17.74
N LEU A 31 -5.76 3.75 16.87
CA LEU A 31 -4.74 2.71 17.05
C LEU A 31 -3.36 3.11 16.50
N ASN A 32 -3.26 4.26 15.83
CA ASN A 32 -2.05 4.77 15.17
C ASN A 32 -1.37 3.72 14.26
N ARG A 33 -2.17 3.06 13.42
CA ARG A 33 -1.68 2.00 12.52
C ARG A 33 -2.41 1.99 11.17
N ALA A 34 -1.71 1.56 10.13
CA ALA A 34 -2.33 1.27 8.85
C ALA A 34 -3.10 -0.06 8.89
N GLU A 35 -4.29 -0.04 8.31
CA GLU A 35 -5.16 -1.20 8.17
C GLU A 35 -5.64 -1.29 6.72
N TYR A 36 -5.96 -2.51 6.29
CA TYR A 36 -6.49 -2.73 4.95
C TYR A 36 -7.50 -3.86 4.93
N ARG A 37 -8.31 -3.89 3.88
CA ARG A 37 -9.21 -5.00 3.56
C ARG A 37 -9.31 -5.22 2.06
N PRO A 38 -9.68 -6.41 1.58
CA PRO A 38 -10.12 -6.59 0.20
C PRO A 38 -11.35 -5.72 -0.09
N ARG A 39 -11.47 -5.21 -1.32
CA ARG A 39 -12.65 -4.42 -1.71
C ARG A 39 -13.94 -5.22 -1.73
N GLU A 40 -13.85 -6.50 -2.08
CA GLU A 40 -15.04 -7.32 -2.30
C GLU A 40 -15.72 -7.71 -0.98
N THR A 41 -14.95 -8.10 0.04
CA THR A 41 -15.49 -8.44 1.37
C THR A 41 -14.39 -8.37 2.44
N GLY A 42 -14.79 -8.20 3.70
CA GLY A 42 -13.92 -8.46 4.86
C GLY A 42 -13.75 -7.27 5.81
N ASP A 43 -13.27 -7.60 7.00
CA ASP A 43 -12.90 -6.64 8.02
C ASP A 43 -11.51 -6.07 7.77
N TYR A 44 -11.29 -4.86 8.26
CA TYR A 44 -9.98 -4.23 8.27
C TYR A 44 -9.01 -5.01 9.16
N ALA A 45 -7.91 -5.45 8.56
CA ALA A 45 -6.81 -6.09 9.24
C ALA A 45 -5.61 -5.15 9.33
N ALA A 46 -4.83 -5.25 10.40
CA ALA A 46 -3.58 -4.50 10.52
C ALA A 46 -2.57 -4.90 9.43
N ILE A 47 -1.81 -3.92 8.94
CA ILE A 47 -0.69 -4.16 8.04
C ILE A 47 0.53 -4.61 8.86
N ASP A 48 0.91 -5.87 8.70
CA ASP A 48 2.08 -6.47 9.31
C ASP A 48 3.14 -6.87 8.27
N ARG A 49 4.30 -7.33 8.73
CA ARG A 49 5.40 -7.76 7.85
C ARG A 49 4.98 -8.90 6.91
N TYR A 50 4.10 -9.80 7.36
CA TYR A 50 3.60 -10.88 6.52
C TYR A 50 2.75 -10.34 5.37
N ARG A 51 1.83 -9.40 5.65
CA ARG A 51 1.03 -8.70 4.63
C ARG A 51 1.88 -7.96 3.64
N ILE A 52 2.86 -7.18 4.09
CA ILE A 52 3.74 -6.44 3.19
C ILE A 52 4.48 -7.37 2.24
N ASN A 53 5.02 -8.48 2.74
CA ASN A 53 5.67 -9.47 1.90
C ASN A 53 4.70 -10.15 0.92
N THR A 54 3.44 -10.32 1.32
CA THR A 54 2.39 -10.86 0.46
C THR A 54 2.06 -9.89 -0.68
N LEU A 55 1.86 -8.61 -0.37
CA LEU A 55 1.62 -7.55 -1.37
C LEU A 55 2.80 -7.40 -2.31
N LYS A 56 4.02 -7.42 -1.79
CA LYS A 56 5.26 -7.41 -2.59
C LYS A 56 5.30 -8.55 -3.60
N ARG A 57 4.96 -9.78 -3.19
CA ARG A 57 4.91 -10.94 -4.10
C ARG A 57 3.80 -10.81 -5.14
N ALA A 58 2.66 -10.23 -4.78
CA ALA A 58 1.56 -10.00 -5.71
C ALA A 58 1.95 -8.98 -6.81
N LEU A 59 2.60 -7.87 -6.44
CA LEU A 59 3.09 -6.86 -7.38
C LEU A 59 4.09 -7.43 -8.38
N ASP A 60 5.09 -8.20 -7.89
CA ASP A 60 6.09 -8.86 -8.74
C ASP A 60 5.43 -9.89 -9.67
N LYS A 61 4.46 -10.66 -9.17
CA LYS A 61 3.79 -11.71 -9.96
C LYS A 61 2.80 -11.18 -11.00
N GLU A 62 2.00 -10.18 -10.65
CA GLU A 62 0.86 -9.75 -11.46
C GLU A 62 1.18 -8.59 -12.39
N ILE A 63 2.03 -7.66 -11.97
CA ILE A 63 2.38 -6.46 -12.75
C ILE A 63 3.88 -6.32 -13.00
N ASN A 64 4.69 -7.31 -12.60
CA ASN A 64 6.15 -7.32 -12.76
C ASN A 64 6.83 -6.08 -12.15
N VAL A 65 6.29 -5.58 -11.02
CA VAL A 65 6.86 -4.44 -10.29
C VAL A 65 7.55 -4.94 -9.02
N GLN A 66 8.88 -4.81 -9.01
CA GLN A 66 9.68 -5.05 -7.82
C GLN A 66 9.73 -3.80 -6.94
N THR A 67 9.50 -4.00 -5.65
CA THR A 67 9.55 -2.94 -4.64
C THR A 67 10.10 -3.48 -3.32
N SER A 68 10.68 -2.60 -2.50
CA SER A 68 11.09 -2.94 -1.14
C SER A 68 9.89 -2.91 -0.18
N PRO A 69 9.94 -3.69 0.92
CA PRO A 69 8.99 -3.56 2.03
C PRO A 69 8.90 -2.12 2.55
N GLU A 70 10.02 -1.42 2.67
CA GLU A 70 10.08 -0.05 3.17
C GLU A 70 9.31 0.92 2.26
N ASN A 71 9.45 0.80 0.93
CA ASN A 71 8.70 1.63 -0.01
C ASN A 71 7.19 1.34 0.09
N LEU A 72 6.78 0.08 0.30
CA LEU A 72 5.38 -0.26 0.53
C LEU A 72 4.84 0.36 1.83
N TYR A 73 5.60 0.31 2.92
CA TYR A 73 5.23 1.01 4.14
C TYR A 73 5.10 2.51 3.91
N SER A 74 6.07 3.13 3.23
CA SER A 74 6.00 4.58 2.92
C SER A 74 4.78 4.95 2.09
N ILE A 75 4.40 4.17 1.08
CA ILE A 75 3.18 4.40 0.29
C ILE A 75 1.95 4.22 1.18
N ILE A 76 1.84 3.11 1.91
CA ILE A 76 0.66 2.79 2.73
C ILE A 76 0.49 3.76 3.90
N GLU A 77 1.57 4.31 4.46
CA GLU A 77 1.51 5.28 5.56
C GLU A 77 1.45 6.74 5.07
N SER A 78 1.34 6.97 3.76
CA SER A 78 1.16 8.29 3.15
C SER A 78 -0.31 8.67 2.95
N ASP A 79 -0.55 9.79 2.26
CA ASP A 79 -1.88 10.26 1.84
C ASP A 79 -2.66 9.25 0.98
N PHE A 80 -1.99 8.20 0.47
CA PHE A 80 -2.66 7.06 -0.15
C PHE A 80 -3.68 6.38 0.79
N SER A 81 -3.38 6.34 2.10
CA SER A 81 -4.29 5.79 3.10
C SER A 81 -5.02 6.92 3.83
N PRO A 82 -6.32 7.12 3.58
CA PRO A 82 -7.09 8.13 4.30
C PRO A 82 -7.05 7.87 5.81
N ARG A 83 -6.82 8.94 6.58
CA ARG A 83 -6.85 8.89 8.04
C ARG A 83 -8.30 8.86 8.51
N ILE A 84 -8.68 7.80 9.22
CA ILE A 84 -10.04 7.57 9.71
C ILE A 84 -10.02 7.40 11.23
N ASN A 85 -10.96 8.06 11.91
CA ASN A 85 -11.29 7.79 13.30
C ASN A 85 -12.50 6.84 13.35
N PRO A 86 -12.33 5.56 13.68
CA PRO A 86 -13.41 4.56 13.64
C PRO A 86 -14.39 4.66 14.83
N VAL A 87 -14.77 5.87 15.25
CA VAL A 87 -15.63 6.12 16.43
C VAL A 87 -17.04 5.55 16.26
#